data_AF-A0A2W4YVA9-F1
#
_entry.id   AF-A0A2W4YVA9-F1
#
_cell.length_a   1.000
_cell.length_b   1.000
_cell.length_c   1.000
_cell.angle_alpha   90.00
_cell.angle_beta   90.00
_cell.angle_gamma   90.00
#
_symmetry.space_group_name_H-M   'P 1'
#
loop_
_entity.id
_entity.type
_entity.pdbx_description
1 polymer ?
#
loop_
_entity_poly.entity_id
_entity_poly.type
_entity_poly.pdbx_seq_one_letter_code
_entity_poly.pdbx_strand_id
1 'polypeptide(L)'
;MRRNRSCCSTAPPASNTPCPPPPPHSTGTRRSTSTRCEHGVRRSMTVTLRSVRPDDLPVFFVHQSDPEAAAMAGFTPRARDAFDAHWSRIIAGPAFVVRTVEVAGAVAGYVSAFPREGRTEIAYWLGRDYWHRGIGRTAVAMFLVQQRERPLFASVIDTNGASQTILEHCGFTVVREEAGDDGVRERTLRLD
;
A
#
# COMPACT_ATOMS: atom_id res chain seq x y z
N MET A 1 -50.75 -6.80 31.93
CA MET A 1 -50.38 -7.59 30.74
C MET A 1 -49.76 -6.68 29.69
N ARG A 2 -48.50 -6.99 29.33
CA ARG A 2 -47.83 -6.76 28.04
C ARG A 2 -48.20 -5.52 27.21
N ARG A 3 -47.27 -4.57 27.08
CA ARG A 3 -46.85 -4.10 25.75
C ARG A 3 -45.33 -4.16 25.65
N ASN A 4 -44.92 -4.90 24.64
CA ASN A 4 -43.61 -5.49 24.42
C ASN A 4 -42.69 -4.45 23.77
N ARG A 5 -41.49 -4.28 24.31
CA ARG A 5 -40.37 -3.64 23.61
C ARG A 5 -39.84 -4.66 22.60
N SER A 6 -39.97 -4.38 21.32
CA SER A 6 -39.22 -5.04 20.24
C SER A 6 -39.39 -4.24 18.97
N CYS A 7 -38.32 -3.58 18.53
CA CYS A 7 -38.05 -3.39 17.11
C CYS A 7 -36.58 -3.69 16.88
N CYS A 8 -36.37 -4.55 15.90
CA CYS A 8 -35.17 -5.26 15.56
C CYS A 8 -34.07 -4.36 15.00
N SER A 9 -32.84 -4.88 15.14
CA SER A 9 -31.71 -4.77 14.23
C SER A 9 -31.97 -4.11 12.87
N THR A 10 -31.17 -3.11 12.55
CA THR A 10 -30.47 -3.08 11.25
C THR A 10 -29.18 -2.28 11.40
N ALA A 11 -28.04 -2.98 11.48
CA ALA A 11 -26.74 -2.37 11.22
C ALA A 11 -26.64 -2.11 9.71
N PRO A 12 -26.16 -0.95 9.25
CA PRO A 12 -25.96 -0.71 7.83
C PRO A 12 -24.83 -1.60 7.29
N PRO A 13 -24.88 -2.04 6.03
CA PRO A 13 -23.87 -2.92 5.44
C PRO A 13 -22.52 -2.19 5.32
N ALA A 14 -21.44 -2.94 5.57
CA ALA A 14 -20.08 -2.50 5.35
C ALA A 14 -19.92 -1.97 3.92
N SER A 15 -19.76 -0.65 3.80
CA SER A 15 -19.51 -0.01 2.53
C SER A 15 -18.12 -0.42 2.05
N ASN A 16 -18.08 -1.19 0.96
CA ASN A 16 -16.92 -1.25 0.08
C ASN A 16 -16.62 0.19 -0.33
N THR A 17 -15.62 0.82 0.27
CA THR A 17 -15.23 2.18 -0.07
C THR A 17 -14.02 2.12 -1.00
N PRO A 18 -14.21 2.27 -2.32
CA PRO A 18 -13.11 2.54 -3.25
C PRO A 18 -12.48 3.90 -2.92
N CYS A 19 -11.18 4.01 -3.18
CA CYS A 19 -10.32 5.14 -2.83
C CYS A 19 -10.62 6.38 -3.70
N PRO A 20 -10.91 7.57 -3.12
CA PRO A 20 -11.15 8.81 -3.87
C PRO A 20 -9.88 9.68 -4.06
N PRO A 21 -9.85 10.66 -5.00
CA PRO A 21 -8.66 11.41 -5.44
C PRO A 21 -8.58 12.89 -5.03
N PRO A 22 -7.38 13.50 -5.03
CA PRO A 22 -7.24 14.96 -5.20
C PRO A 22 -5.95 15.38 -6.02
N PRO A 23 -5.52 16.68 -6.15
CA PRO A 23 -5.35 17.43 -7.42
C PRO A 23 -3.88 17.81 -7.80
N PRO A 24 -3.61 18.55 -8.91
CA PRO A 24 -2.30 18.58 -9.59
C PRO A 24 -1.33 19.69 -9.13
N HIS A 25 -0.02 19.44 -9.24
CA HIS A 25 1.04 20.42 -8.94
C HIS A 25 1.97 20.74 -10.11
N SER A 26 2.33 22.02 -10.14
CA SER A 26 2.92 22.80 -11.22
C SER A 26 4.41 22.56 -11.48
N THR A 27 4.78 22.78 -12.74
CA THR A 27 6.12 22.73 -13.33
C THR A 27 7.08 23.77 -12.77
N GLY A 28 8.25 23.34 -12.30
CA GLY A 28 9.36 24.19 -11.88
C GLY A 28 10.67 23.74 -12.51
N THR A 29 11.16 24.53 -13.45
CA THR A 29 12.30 24.24 -14.35
C THR A 29 13.65 24.18 -13.65
N ARG A 30 14.42 23.18 -14.08
CA ARG A 30 15.80 22.82 -13.77
C ARG A 30 16.81 23.95 -14.02
N ARG A 31 17.86 24.04 -13.19
CA ARG A 31 19.20 24.40 -13.68
C ARG A 31 20.29 23.67 -12.89
N SER A 32 21.12 22.97 -13.66
CA SER A 32 22.28 22.17 -13.27
C SER A 32 23.41 23.03 -12.69
N THR A 33 24.30 22.44 -11.90
CA THR A 33 25.75 22.49 -12.16
C THR A 33 26.49 21.40 -11.39
N SER A 34 27.55 20.93 -12.04
CA SER A 34 28.45 19.82 -11.74
C SER A 34 29.27 20.02 -10.46
N THR A 35 29.77 18.94 -9.84
CA THR A 35 31.23 18.66 -9.70
C THR A 35 31.50 17.39 -8.86
N ARG A 36 32.12 16.41 -9.54
CA ARG A 36 33.21 15.48 -9.13
C ARG A 36 32.98 14.37 -8.08
N CYS A 37 33.62 13.25 -8.45
CA CYS A 37 33.65 11.91 -7.90
C CYS A 37 34.27 11.77 -6.50
N GLU A 38 33.66 10.92 -5.68
CA GLU A 38 34.35 10.11 -4.67
C GLU A 38 33.72 8.70 -4.67
N HIS A 39 34.57 7.68 -4.74
CA HIS A 39 34.19 6.27 -4.62
C HIS A 39 33.80 5.98 -3.16
N GLY A 40 32.61 6.43 -2.76
CA GLY A 40 31.97 5.98 -1.54
C GLY A 40 31.45 4.57 -1.76
N VAL A 41 31.76 3.64 -0.86
CA VAL A 41 30.95 2.44 -0.66
C VAL A 41 29.52 2.94 -0.57
N ARG A 42 28.74 2.78 -1.65
CA ARG A 42 27.31 3.08 -1.64
C ARG A 42 26.79 2.20 -0.51
N ARG A 43 26.45 2.81 0.63
CA ARG A 43 25.69 2.15 1.69
C ARG A 43 24.38 1.77 1.00
N SER A 44 24.36 0.60 0.35
CA SER A 44 23.15 0.00 -0.16
C SER A 44 22.28 -0.14 1.07
N MET A 45 21.28 0.73 1.17
CA MET A 45 20.25 0.63 2.18
C MET A 45 19.71 -0.80 2.07
N THR A 46 20.06 -1.62 3.06
CA THR A 46 19.70 -3.03 3.03
C THR A 46 18.22 -3.09 3.39
N VAL A 47 17.41 -3.48 2.40
CA VAL A 47 15.98 -3.71 2.56
C VAL A 47 15.78 -5.16 2.96
N THR A 48 15.04 -5.41 4.04
CA THR A 48 14.70 -6.76 4.50
C THR A 48 13.19 -6.89 4.66
N LEU A 49 12.68 -8.10 4.38
CA LEU A 49 11.28 -8.46 4.62
C LEU A 49 11.21 -9.45 5.76
N ARG A 50 10.36 -9.17 6.75
CA ARG A 50 10.11 -10.10 7.87
C ARG A 50 8.63 -10.22 8.19
N SER A 51 8.28 -11.22 9.00
CA SER A 51 6.92 -11.33 9.55
C SER A 51 6.55 -10.08 10.35
N VAL A 52 5.29 -9.68 10.23
CA VAL A 52 4.71 -8.57 11.00
C VAL A 52 4.71 -8.92 12.48
N ARG A 53 5.07 -7.93 13.30
CA ARG A 53 5.00 -8.00 14.76
C ARG A 53 3.96 -6.99 15.27
N PRO A 54 3.32 -7.22 16.43
CA PRO A 54 2.43 -6.26 17.04
C PRO A 54 3.06 -4.86 17.21
N ASP A 55 4.37 -4.82 17.50
CA ASP A 55 5.12 -3.58 17.69
C ASP A 55 5.32 -2.76 16.39
N ASP A 56 5.06 -3.35 15.22
CA ASP A 56 5.09 -2.63 13.94
C ASP A 56 3.81 -1.81 13.71
N LEU A 57 2.70 -2.23 14.33
CA LEU A 57 1.37 -1.65 14.12
C LEU A 57 1.30 -0.16 14.48
N PRO A 58 1.91 0.33 15.58
CA PRO A 58 1.98 1.77 15.84
C PRO A 58 2.69 2.55 14.73
N VAL A 59 3.73 1.99 14.10
CA VAL A 59 4.45 2.63 12.99
C VAL A 59 3.59 2.63 11.72
N PHE A 60 2.91 1.52 11.43
CA PHE A 60 1.95 1.45 10.32
C PHE A 60 0.81 2.45 10.49
N PHE A 61 0.33 2.64 11.72
CA PHE A 61 -0.70 3.63 12.04
C PHE A 61 -0.21 5.04 11.74
N VAL A 62 1.01 5.41 12.16
CA VAL A 62 1.61 6.72 11.85
C VAL A 62 1.76 6.90 10.34
N HIS A 63 2.29 5.90 9.62
CA HIS A 63 2.44 5.99 8.17
C HIS A 63 1.11 6.10 7.43
N GLN A 64 0.06 5.42 7.89
CA GLN A 64 -1.30 5.51 7.30
C GLN A 64 -2.05 6.78 7.71
N SER A 65 -1.65 7.39 8.82
CA SER A 65 -2.21 8.64 9.34
C SER A 65 -1.49 9.87 8.77
N ASP A 66 -0.35 9.68 8.10
CA ASP A 66 0.31 10.75 7.35
C ASP A 66 -0.63 11.24 6.24
N PRO A 67 -1.03 12.52 6.25
CA PRO A 67 -2.04 13.03 5.33
C PRO A 67 -1.58 13.02 3.87
N GLU A 68 -0.28 13.09 3.60
CA GLU A 68 0.28 13.08 2.24
C GLU A 68 0.34 11.66 1.68
N ALA A 69 0.74 10.68 2.50
CA ALA A 69 0.69 9.27 2.14
C ALA A 69 -0.75 8.77 1.99
N ALA A 70 -1.64 9.17 2.92
CA ALA A 70 -3.07 8.95 2.85
C ALA A 70 -3.67 9.49 1.56
N ALA A 71 -3.38 10.75 1.22
CA ALA A 71 -3.85 11.36 -0.02
C ALA A 71 -3.31 10.63 -1.27
N MET A 72 -2.02 10.24 -1.29
CA MET A 72 -1.41 9.55 -2.43
C MET A 72 -2.02 8.17 -2.69
N ALA A 73 -2.43 7.48 -1.62
CA ALA A 73 -3.07 6.17 -1.71
C ALA A 73 -4.60 6.26 -1.81
N GLY A 74 -5.19 7.46 -1.80
CA GLY A 74 -6.65 7.66 -1.70
C GLY A 74 -7.26 7.02 -0.44
N PHE A 75 -6.47 6.96 0.64
CA PHE A 75 -6.79 6.27 1.87
C PHE A 75 -7.28 7.24 2.93
N THR A 76 -8.42 6.97 3.55
CA THR A 76 -8.89 7.73 4.71
C THR A 76 -8.31 7.13 6.00
N PRO A 77 -7.50 7.89 6.77
CA PRO A 77 -6.98 7.41 8.05
C PRO A 77 -8.09 6.95 8.97
N ARG A 78 -7.93 5.78 9.56
CA ARG A 78 -8.89 5.23 10.53
C ARG A 78 -8.56 5.75 11.92
N ALA A 79 -9.59 5.86 12.78
CA ALA A 79 -9.37 6.00 14.22
C ALA A 79 -8.58 4.78 14.74
N ARG A 80 -7.81 4.98 15.81
CA ARG A 80 -6.88 3.97 16.34
C ARG A 80 -7.55 2.62 16.61
N ASP A 81 -8.69 2.62 17.29
CA ASP A 81 -9.40 1.38 17.63
C ASP A 81 -9.85 0.60 16.38
N ALA A 82 -10.32 1.32 15.35
CA ALA A 82 -10.72 0.72 14.08
C ALA A 82 -9.52 0.17 13.30
N PHE A 83 -8.36 0.83 13.39
CA PHE A 83 -7.10 0.34 12.82
C PHE A 83 -6.64 -0.95 13.51
N ASP A 84 -6.63 -0.98 14.84
CA ASP A 84 -6.17 -2.14 15.61
C ASP A 84 -7.07 -3.36 15.37
N ALA A 85 -8.39 -3.16 15.32
CA ALA A 85 -9.35 -4.23 14.98
C ALA A 85 -9.14 -4.74 13.54
N HIS A 86 -8.89 -3.84 12.58
CA HIS A 86 -8.65 -4.20 11.19
C HIS A 86 -7.37 -5.03 11.03
N TRP A 87 -6.26 -4.59 11.64
CA TRP A 87 -4.98 -5.29 11.57
C TRP A 87 -4.97 -6.60 12.33
N SER A 88 -5.69 -6.70 13.44
CA SER A 88 -5.86 -7.96 14.17
C SER A 88 -6.50 -9.03 13.28
N ARG A 89 -7.51 -8.65 12.48
CA ARG A 89 -8.16 -9.55 11.52
C ARG A 89 -7.24 -9.95 10.36
N ILE A 90 -6.43 -9.01 9.85
CA ILE A 90 -5.48 -9.28 8.77
C ILE A 90 -4.40 -10.27 9.26
N ILE A 91 -3.80 -10.03 10.42
CA ILE A 91 -2.73 -10.87 10.95
C ILE A 91 -3.23 -12.27 11.32
N ALA A 92 -4.47 -12.38 11.83
CA ALA A 92 -5.08 -13.66 12.16
C ALA A 92 -5.60 -14.44 10.92
N GLY A 93 -5.79 -13.76 9.79
CA GLY A 93 -6.35 -14.36 8.58
C GLY A 93 -5.32 -15.19 7.82
N PRO A 94 -5.51 -16.51 7.65
CA PRO A 94 -4.51 -17.38 7.01
C PRO A 94 -4.32 -17.08 5.51
N ALA A 95 -5.29 -16.40 4.89
CA ALA A 95 -5.22 -16.00 3.49
C ALA A 95 -4.48 -14.67 3.27
N PHE A 96 -4.17 -13.92 4.34
CA PHE A 96 -3.42 -12.67 4.24
C PHE A 96 -1.94 -12.95 4.50
N VAL A 97 -1.09 -12.64 3.52
CA VAL A 97 0.35 -12.71 3.70
C VAL A 97 0.88 -11.29 3.81
N VAL A 98 1.33 -10.89 4.99
CA VAL A 98 1.89 -9.54 5.21
C VAL A 98 3.34 -9.63 5.68
N ARG A 99 4.19 -8.78 5.11
CA ARG A 99 5.59 -8.62 5.51
C ARG A 99 5.88 -7.17 5.85
N THR A 100 6.57 -6.97 6.96
CA THR A 100 7.14 -5.66 7.33
C THR A 100 8.39 -5.42 6.48
N VAL A 101 8.45 -4.24 5.88
CA VAL A 101 9.64 -3.74 5.17
C VAL A 101 10.51 -3.02 6.18
N GLU A 102 11.74 -3.48 6.34
CA GLU A 102 12.73 -2.83 7.19
C GLU A 102 13.89 -2.28 6.37
N VAL A 103 14.38 -1.11 6.79
CA VAL A 103 15.53 -0.44 6.20
C VAL A 103 16.48 -0.05 7.31
N ALA A 104 17.69 -0.60 7.28
CA ALA A 104 18.71 -0.35 8.32
C ALA A 104 18.20 -0.60 9.76
N GLY A 105 17.31 -1.59 9.95
CA GLY A 105 16.75 -1.95 11.25
C GLY A 105 15.53 -1.13 11.69
N ALA A 106 15.08 -0.17 10.89
CA ALA A 106 13.86 0.60 11.15
C ALA A 106 12.70 0.12 10.27
N VAL A 107 11.48 0.15 10.80
CA VAL A 107 10.25 -0.17 10.05
C VAL A 107 9.98 0.93 9.03
N ALA A 108 10.11 0.59 7.76
CA ALA A 108 9.85 1.49 6.64
C ALA A 108 8.42 1.41 6.13
N GLY A 109 7.73 0.29 6.37
CA GLY A 109 6.36 0.06 5.93
C GLY A 109 6.02 -1.42 5.81
N TYR A 110 5.12 -1.77 4.91
CA TYR A 110 4.71 -3.16 4.69
C TYR A 110 4.38 -3.45 3.23
N VAL A 111 4.38 -4.74 2.90
CA VAL A 111 3.86 -5.30 1.65
C VAL A 111 2.97 -6.49 2.02
N SER A 112 1.83 -6.60 1.35
CA SER A 112 0.81 -7.61 1.60
C SER A 112 0.34 -8.28 0.31
N ALA A 113 -0.12 -9.52 0.44
CA ALA A 113 -0.93 -10.24 -0.54
C ALA A 113 -2.21 -10.72 0.15
N PHE A 114 -3.35 -10.59 -0.52
CA PHE A 114 -4.65 -10.96 0.03
C PHE A 114 -5.62 -11.36 -1.08
N PRO A 115 -6.59 -12.25 -0.79
CA PRO A 115 -7.65 -12.57 -1.73
C PRO A 115 -8.65 -11.41 -1.84
N ARG A 116 -8.99 -11.02 -3.06
CA ARG A 116 -10.08 -10.09 -3.38
C ARG A 116 -10.81 -10.63 -4.60
N GLU A 117 -12.13 -10.77 -4.54
CA GLU A 117 -12.95 -11.20 -5.70
C GLU A 117 -12.46 -12.49 -6.40
N GLY A 118 -11.94 -13.45 -5.62
CA GLY A 118 -11.43 -14.73 -6.16
C GLY A 118 -10.05 -14.65 -6.84
N ARG A 119 -9.34 -13.54 -6.71
CA ARG A 119 -7.98 -13.34 -7.20
C ARG A 119 -7.06 -12.87 -6.06
N THR A 120 -5.76 -13.16 -6.19
CA THR A 120 -4.76 -12.73 -5.20
C THR A 120 -4.21 -11.37 -5.60
N GLU A 121 -4.42 -10.37 -4.74
CA GLU A 121 -3.98 -8.99 -4.96
C GLU A 121 -2.85 -8.62 -4.01
N ILE A 122 -1.88 -7.84 -4.50
CA ILE A 122 -0.79 -7.29 -3.70
C ILE A 122 -1.01 -5.80 -3.43
N ALA A 123 -0.65 -5.36 -2.22
CA ALA A 123 -0.58 -3.96 -1.86
C ALA A 123 0.69 -3.68 -1.07
N TYR A 124 1.16 -2.43 -1.07
CA TYR A 124 2.29 -2.03 -0.24
C TYR A 124 2.12 -0.59 0.22
N TRP A 125 2.76 -0.28 1.33
CA TRP A 125 2.79 1.05 1.92
C TRP A 125 4.18 1.33 2.46
N LEU A 126 4.70 2.52 2.19
CA LEU A 126 5.95 3.00 2.78
C LEU A 126 5.72 4.34 3.43
N GLY A 127 6.36 4.55 4.58
CA GLY A 127 6.45 5.88 5.20
C GLY A 127 7.12 6.86 4.23
N ARG A 128 6.66 8.11 4.28
CA ARG A 128 7.12 9.19 3.39
C ARG A 128 8.64 9.37 3.39
N ASP A 129 9.27 9.22 4.55
CA ASP A 129 10.73 9.32 4.72
C ASP A 129 11.51 8.30 3.87
N TYR A 130 10.86 7.23 3.39
CA TYR A 130 11.46 6.15 2.62
C TYR A 130 11.17 6.25 1.11
N TRP A 131 10.44 7.28 0.67
CA TRP A 131 10.12 7.48 -0.74
C TRP A 131 11.34 7.92 -1.56
N HIS A 132 11.27 7.72 -2.88
CA HIS A 132 12.31 8.10 -3.85
C HIS A 132 13.71 7.49 -3.63
N ARG A 133 13.83 6.48 -2.77
CA ARG A 133 15.08 5.77 -2.45
C ARG A 133 15.20 4.37 -3.08
N GLY A 134 14.22 3.98 -3.91
CA GLY A 134 14.16 2.65 -4.52
C GLY A 134 13.68 1.53 -3.59
N ILE A 135 13.34 1.84 -2.33
CA ILE A 135 12.93 0.87 -1.31
C ILE A 135 11.67 0.12 -1.72
N GLY A 136 10.67 0.81 -2.27
CA GLY A 136 9.40 0.19 -2.70
C GLY A 136 9.61 -0.88 -3.77
N ARG A 137 10.41 -0.57 -4.79
CA ARG A 137 10.78 -1.54 -5.84
C ARG A 137 11.47 -2.77 -5.25
N THR A 138 12.48 -2.56 -4.40
CA THR A 138 13.21 -3.67 -3.77
C THR A 138 12.30 -4.51 -2.90
N ALA A 139 11.44 -3.89 -2.09
CA ALA A 139 10.50 -4.59 -1.23
C ALA A 139 9.49 -5.43 -2.02
N VAL A 140 8.88 -4.86 -3.07
CA VAL A 140 7.94 -5.59 -3.94
C VAL A 140 8.66 -6.75 -4.63
N ALA A 141 9.83 -6.52 -5.24
CA ALA A 141 10.59 -7.58 -5.91
C ALA A 141 10.94 -8.73 -4.95
N MET A 142 11.40 -8.44 -3.72
CA MET A 142 11.69 -9.45 -2.71
C MET A 142 10.43 -10.20 -2.25
N PHE A 143 9.28 -9.53 -2.21
CA PHE A 143 8.02 -10.13 -1.83
C PHE A 143 7.50 -11.08 -2.92
N LEU A 144 7.63 -10.71 -4.18
CA LEU A 144 7.22 -11.54 -5.33
C LEU A 144 8.00 -12.85 -5.43
N VAL A 145 9.23 -12.91 -4.91
CA VAL A 145 10.00 -14.17 -4.79
C VAL A 145 9.36 -15.11 -3.76
N GLN A 146 8.73 -14.58 -2.71
CA GLN A 146 8.04 -15.38 -1.69
C GLN A 146 6.65 -15.83 -2.15
N GLN A 147 5.98 -15.02 -2.97
CA GLN A 147 4.68 -15.37 -3.53
C GLN A 147 4.86 -16.26 -4.75
N ARG A 148 4.53 -17.54 -4.64
CA ARG A 148 4.59 -18.49 -5.77
C ARG A 148 3.28 -18.60 -6.54
N GLU A 149 2.17 -18.19 -5.93
CA GLU A 149 0.85 -18.22 -6.53
C GLU A 149 0.73 -17.17 -7.64
N ARG A 150 0.15 -17.57 -8.77
CA ARG A 150 -0.07 -16.72 -9.95
C ARG A 150 -1.43 -17.04 -10.55
N PRO A 151 -2.09 -16.06 -11.19
CA PRO A 151 -1.66 -14.67 -11.38
C PRO A 151 -1.79 -13.81 -10.12
N LEU A 152 -0.93 -12.81 -9.99
CA LEU A 152 -1.05 -11.75 -8.98
C LEU A 152 -1.60 -10.48 -9.61
N PHE A 153 -2.44 -9.77 -8.87
CA PHE A 153 -2.99 -8.50 -9.28
C PHE A 153 -2.49 -7.37 -8.38
N ALA A 154 -2.49 -6.15 -8.89
CA ALA A 154 -2.25 -4.95 -8.11
C ALA A 154 -3.12 -3.84 -8.65
N SER A 155 -3.92 -3.22 -7.80
CA SER A 155 -4.62 -1.99 -8.15
C SER A 155 -3.83 -0.76 -7.73
N VAL A 156 -3.70 0.18 -8.65
CA VAL A 156 -3.09 1.49 -8.38
C VAL A 156 -3.93 2.59 -8.96
N ILE A 157 -3.94 3.73 -8.28
CA ILE A 157 -4.50 4.95 -8.83
C ILE A 157 -3.59 5.39 -10.01
N ASP A 158 -4.20 5.77 -11.13
CA ASP A 158 -3.53 6.19 -12.37
C ASP A 158 -2.58 7.39 -12.16
N THR A 159 -2.82 8.19 -11.12
CA THR A 159 -1.96 9.31 -10.74
C THR A 159 -0.72 8.89 -9.93
N ASN A 160 -0.71 7.67 -9.38
CA ASN A 160 0.44 7.15 -8.63
C ASN A 160 1.48 6.54 -9.59
N GLY A 161 2.12 7.42 -10.36
CA GLY A 161 3.14 7.04 -11.33
C GLY A 161 4.34 6.32 -10.68
N ALA A 162 4.69 6.67 -9.42
CA ALA A 162 5.73 5.97 -8.69
C ALA A 162 5.38 4.49 -8.47
N SER A 163 4.14 4.21 -8.08
CA SER A 163 3.70 2.84 -7.87
C SER A 163 3.56 2.05 -9.16
N GLN A 164 3.08 2.69 -10.23
CA GLN A 164 3.02 2.08 -11.56
C GLN A 164 4.40 1.71 -12.06
N THR A 165 5.35 2.66 -12.02
CA THR A 165 6.74 2.41 -12.41
C THR A 165 7.36 1.27 -11.59
N ILE A 166 7.08 1.20 -10.28
CA ILE A 166 7.53 0.09 -9.43
C ILE A 166 6.96 -1.24 -9.93
N LEU A 167 5.65 -1.32 -10.15
CA LEU A 167 4.97 -2.55 -10.56
C LEU A 167 5.39 -2.98 -11.96
N GLU A 168 5.46 -2.08 -12.92
CA GLU A 168 5.96 -2.33 -14.28
C GLU A 168 7.40 -2.86 -14.26
N HIS A 169 8.28 -2.26 -13.46
CA HIS A 169 9.64 -2.77 -13.28
C HIS A 169 9.70 -4.15 -12.60
N CYS A 170 8.65 -4.55 -11.89
CA CYS A 170 8.51 -5.87 -11.31
C CYS A 170 7.81 -6.86 -12.25
N GLY A 171 7.51 -6.47 -13.49
CA GLY A 171 6.92 -7.32 -14.53
C GLY A 171 5.40 -7.30 -14.59
N PHE A 172 4.73 -6.45 -13.80
CA PHE A 172 3.30 -6.27 -13.91
C PHE A 172 2.93 -5.57 -15.21
N THR A 173 1.80 -5.98 -15.80
CA THR A 173 1.25 -5.39 -17.02
C THR A 173 -0.15 -4.86 -16.75
N VAL A 174 -0.49 -3.69 -17.29
CA VAL A 174 -1.84 -3.13 -17.16
C VAL A 174 -2.80 -4.01 -17.95
N VAL A 175 -3.82 -4.57 -17.29
CA VAL A 175 -4.83 -5.42 -17.92
C VAL A 175 -6.21 -4.76 -17.97
N ARG A 176 -6.41 -3.72 -17.17
CA ARG A 176 -7.68 -3.01 -17.06
C ARG A 176 -7.43 -1.60 -16.53
N GLU A 177 -8.15 -0.66 -17.11
CA GLU A 177 -8.23 0.72 -16.65
C GLU A 177 -9.72 1.03 -16.46
N GLU A 178 -10.11 1.43 -15.27
CA GLU A 178 -11.49 1.76 -14.93
C GLU A 178 -11.53 3.18 -14.38
N ALA A 179 -12.48 3.98 -14.83
CA ALA A 179 -12.78 5.26 -14.21
C ALA A 179 -13.86 5.02 -13.15
N GLY A 180 -13.54 5.32 -11.88
CA GLY A 180 -14.52 5.39 -10.80
C GLY A 180 -15.52 6.52 -11.03
N ASP A 181 -16.67 6.43 -10.37
CA ASP A 181 -17.76 7.42 -10.45
C ASP A 181 -17.34 8.82 -9.96
N ASP A 182 -16.25 8.89 -9.19
CA ASP A 182 -15.59 10.10 -8.70
C ASP A 182 -14.54 10.67 -9.67
N GLY A 183 -14.38 10.06 -10.85
CA GLY A 183 -13.42 10.45 -11.87
C GLY A 183 -12.00 9.93 -11.66
N VAL A 184 -11.76 9.10 -10.63
CA VAL A 184 -10.47 8.45 -10.41
C VAL A 184 -10.27 7.34 -11.41
N ARG A 185 -9.17 7.38 -12.15
CA ARG A 185 -8.78 6.21 -12.93
C ARG A 185 -7.98 5.27 -12.04
N GLU A 186 -8.47 4.05 -11.91
CA GLU A 186 -7.76 2.94 -11.29
C GLU A 186 -7.23 2.04 -12.40
N ARG A 187 -5.95 1.69 -12.31
CA ARG A 187 -5.31 0.69 -13.16
C ARG A 187 -5.20 -0.60 -12.37
N THR A 188 -5.76 -1.67 -12.91
CA THR A 188 -5.44 -3.03 -12.45
C THR A 188 -4.29 -3.55 -13.29
N LEU A 189 -3.22 -3.94 -12.62
CA LEU A 189 -2.10 -4.63 -13.23
C LEU A 189 -2.11 -6.11 -12.85
N ARG A 190 -1.58 -6.94 -13.74
CA ARG A 190 -1.46 -8.39 -13.60
C ARG A 190 -0.02 -8.83 -13.79
N LEU A 191 0.42 -9.76 -12.95
CA LEU A 191 1.67 -10.51 -13.08
C LEU A 191 1.32 -12.00 -13.20
N ASP A 192 1.81 -12.62 -14.26
CA ASP A 192 1.66 -14.06 -14.54
C ASP A 192 2.73 -14.93 -13.87
#